data_AF-A0A959CBS2-F1
#
_entry.id   AF-A0A959CBS2-F1
#
_cell.length_a   1.000
_cell.length_b   1.000
_cell.length_c   1.000
_cell.angle_alpha   90.00
_cell.angle_beta   90.00
_cell.angle_gamma   90.00
#
_symmetry.space_group_name_H-M   'P 1'
#
loop_
_entity.id
_entity.type
_entity.pdbx_description
1 polymer ?
#
loop_
_entity_poly.entity_id
_entity_poly.type
_entity_poly.pdbx_seq_one_letter_code
_entity_poly.pdbx_strand_id
1 'polypeptide(L)'
;LLLNALILFWKFKGIPEKVRSIWPYILIAFLTEIISKALALLEYPNLFLLHIYTLLEFLTWSFFYRRVFQDNKRFQTIFPWAVAVIAVLLIGNSIFLEPLNTFNSNA
;
A
#
# COMPACT_ATOMS: atom_id res chain seq x y z
N LEU A 1 4.98 -12.94 0.32
CA LEU A 1 5.61 -11.63 0.00
C LEU A 1 7.10 -11.73 -0.30
N LEU A 2 7.87 -12.44 0.52
CA LEU A 2 9.31 -12.70 0.36
C LEU A 2 9.73 -13.12 -1.06
N LEU A 3 9.05 -14.10 -1.67
CA LEU A 3 9.35 -14.55 -3.04
C LEU A 3 9.22 -13.41 -4.07
N ASN A 4 8.16 -12.61 -3.97
CA ASN A 4 7.92 -11.47 -4.88
C ASN A 4 8.97 -10.38 -4.70
N ALA A 5 9.38 -10.10 -3.45
CA ALA A 5 10.46 -9.17 -3.15
C ALA A 5 11.81 -9.65 -3.70
N LEU A 6 12.13 -10.93 -3.54
CA LEU A 6 13.35 -11.54 -4.09
C LEU A 6 13.38 -11.49 -5.62
N ILE A 7 12.28 -11.84 -6.28
CA ILE A 7 12.18 -11.76 -7.76
C ILE A 7 12.37 -10.33 -8.24
N LEU A 8 11.72 -9.36 -7.58
CA LEU A 8 11.81 -7.95 -7.97
C LEU A 8 13.22 -7.41 -7.76
N PHE A 9 13.90 -7.78 -6.67
CA PHE A 9 15.29 -7.38 -6.41
C PHE A 9 16.27 -8.03 -7.39
N TRP A 10 16.14 -9.35 -7.62
CA TRP A 10 17.05 -10.10 -8.48
C TRP A 10 16.93 -9.73 -9.96
N LYS A 11 15.71 -9.47 -10.45
CA LYS A 11 15.45 -9.10 -11.85
C LYS A 11 15.16 -7.62 -12.07
N PHE A 12 15.44 -6.74 -11.11
CA PHE A 12 15.05 -5.32 -11.15
C PHE A 12 15.38 -4.63 -12.48
N LYS A 13 16.60 -4.84 -13.00
CA LYS A 13 17.07 -4.25 -14.27
C LYS A 13 16.40 -4.85 -15.52
N GLY A 14 15.95 -6.10 -15.46
CA GLY A 14 15.33 -6.82 -16.59
C GLY A 14 13.82 -6.68 -16.69
N ILE A 15 13.17 -6.08 -15.68
CA ILE A 15 11.72 -5.88 -15.65
C ILE A 15 11.35 -4.59 -16.42
N PRO A 16 10.29 -4.61 -17.24
CA PRO A 16 9.78 -3.41 -17.93
C PRO A 16 9.50 -2.26 -16.96
N GLU A 17 9.79 -1.02 -17.36
CA GLU A 17 9.69 0.15 -16.47
C GLU A 17 8.30 0.29 -15.81
N LYS A 18 7.23 0.01 -16.57
CA LYS A 18 5.85 0.02 -16.05
C LYS A 18 5.67 -0.97 -14.88
N VAL A 19 6.19 -2.20 -15.02
CA VAL A 19 6.09 -3.24 -13.98
C VAL A 19 7.04 -2.94 -12.81
N ARG A 20 8.19 -2.31 -13.09
CA ARG A 20 9.12 -1.88 -12.04
C ARG A 20 8.46 -0.94 -11.04
N SER A 21 7.46 -0.15 -11.45
CA SER A 21 6.73 0.78 -10.56
C SER A 21 5.96 0.11 -9.41
N ILE A 22 5.85 -1.22 -9.39
CA ILE A 22 5.29 -2.02 -8.27
C ILE A 22 6.27 -2.09 -7.07
N TRP A 23 7.56 -1.78 -7.27
CA TRP A 23 8.56 -1.89 -6.20
C TRP A 23 8.21 -1.19 -4.86
N PRO A 24 7.61 0.02 -4.84
CA PRO A 24 7.27 0.68 -3.58
C PRO A 24 6.19 -0.08 -2.82
N TYR A 25 5.22 -0.68 -3.53
CA TYR A 25 4.18 -1.51 -2.95
C TYR A 25 4.79 -2.72 -2.23
N ILE A 26 5.71 -3.44 -2.90
CA ILE A 26 6.36 -4.62 -2.31
C ILE A 26 7.17 -4.22 -1.08
N LEU A 27 7.89 -3.10 -1.14
CA LEU A 27 8.68 -2.61 -0.01
C LEU A 27 7.79 -2.27 1.19
N ILE A 28 6.70 -1.53 0.97
CA ILE A 28 5.76 -1.15 2.03
C ILE A 28 5.12 -2.40 2.65
N ALA A 29 4.64 -3.33 1.82
CA ALA A 29 4.02 -4.56 2.31
C ALA A 29 5.00 -5.43 3.10
N PHE A 30 6.27 -5.49 2.69
CA PHE A 30 7.31 -6.21 3.43
C PHE A 30 7.61 -5.56 4.78
N LEU A 31 7.74 -4.23 4.82
CA LEU A 31 7.98 -3.49 6.07
C LEU A 31 6.79 -3.61 7.02
N THR A 32 5.56 -3.47 6.52
CA THR A 32 4.35 -3.65 7.33
C THR A 32 4.28 -5.05 7.92
N GLU A 33 4.61 -6.09 7.16
CA GLU A 33 4.61 -7.46 7.66
C GLU A 33 5.61 -7.64 8.82
N ILE A 34 6.83 -7.09 8.70
CA ILE A 34 7.85 -7.12 9.76
C ILE A 34 7.38 -6.38 11.00
N ILE A 35 6.89 -5.14 10.83
CA ILE A 35 6.45 -4.29 11.95
C ILE A 35 5.23 -4.92 12.64
N SER A 36 4.29 -5.48 11.88
CA SER A 36 3.10 -6.15 12.43
C SER A 36 3.49 -7.35 13.29
N LYS A 37 4.41 -8.20 12.80
CA LYS A 37 4.93 -9.34 13.57
C LYS A 37 5.68 -8.89 14.83
N ALA A 38 6.48 -7.82 14.73
CA ALA A 38 7.17 -7.27 15.89
C ALA A 38 6.21 -6.73 16.96
N LEU A 39 5.16 -6.00 16.55
CA LEU A 39 4.13 -5.49 17.48
C LEU A 39 3.31 -6.63 18.11
N ALA A 40 2.99 -7.67 17.35
CA ALA A 40 2.29 -8.85 17.86
C ALA A 40 3.11 -9.56 18.96
N LEU A 41 4.43 -9.71 18.78
CA LEU A 41 5.32 -10.28 19.80
C LEU A 41 5.43 -9.42 21.07
N LEU A 42 5.19 -8.11 20.95
CA LEU A 42 5.20 -7.17 22.07
C LEU A 42 3.81 -6.96 22.68
N GLU A 43 2.79 -7.67 22.23
CA GLU A 43 1.39 -7.51 22.64
C GLU A 43 0.88 -6.05 22.49
N TYR A 44 1.39 -5.31 21.50
CA TYR A 44 0.92 -3.96 21.18
C TYR A 44 -0.15 -3.99 20.09
N PRO A 45 -1.23 -3.19 20.22
CA PRO A 45 -2.25 -3.07 19.19
C PRO A 45 -1.62 -2.56 17.88
N ASN A 46 -1.91 -3.26 16.79
CA ASN A 46 -1.34 -3.03 15.46
C ASN A 46 -2.40 -2.60 14.43
N LEU A 47 -3.64 -2.34 14.85
CA LEU A 47 -4.70 -1.92 13.91
C LEU A 47 -4.42 -0.54 13.31
N PHE A 48 -3.75 0.36 14.04
CA PHE A 48 -3.25 1.61 13.47
C PHE A 48 -2.30 1.37 12.29
N LEU A 49 -1.45 0.34 12.37
CA LEU A 49 -0.51 -0.02 11.32
C LEU A 49 -1.25 -0.53 10.08
N LEU A 50 -2.37 -1.24 10.28
CA LEU A 50 -3.25 -1.68 9.20
C LEU A 50 -3.82 -0.48 8.43
N HIS A 51 -4.31 0.56 9.10
CA HIS A 51 -4.84 1.75 8.40
C HIS A 51 -3.76 2.50 7.62
N ILE A 52 -2.56 2.67 8.21
CA ILE A 52 -1.41 3.26 7.50
C ILE A 52 -1.07 2.40 6.27
N TYR A 53 -1.03 1.09 6.44
CA TYR A 53 -0.74 0.16 5.36
C TYR A 53 -1.79 0.23 4.24
N THR A 54 -3.08 0.21 4.55
CA THR A 54 -4.16 0.28 3.56
C THR A 54 -4.08 1.58 2.74
N LEU A 55 -3.79 2.71 3.39
CA LEU A 55 -3.61 3.98 2.67
C LEU A 55 -2.40 3.93 1.75
N LEU A 56 -1.26 3.45 2.23
CA LEU A 56 -0.04 3.34 1.43
C LEU A 56 -0.17 2.32 0.28
N GLU A 57 -0.84 1.19 0.53
CA GLU A 57 -1.19 0.19 -0.49
C GLU A 57 -2.03 0.84 -1.58
N PHE A 58 -3.09 1.55 -1.20
CA PHE A 58 -3.95 2.25 -2.15
C PHE A 58 -3.17 3.28 -3.00
N LEU A 59 -2.32 4.09 -2.37
CA LEU A 59 -1.50 5.10 -3.06
C LEU A 59 -0.48 4.48 -4.02
N THR A 60 0.18 3.39 -3.62
CA THR A 60 1.17 2.71 -4.46
C THR A 60 0.52 1.97 -5.64
N TRP A 61 -0.64 1.34 -5.44
CA TRP A 61 -1.44 0.81 -6.55
C TRP A 61 -1.93 1.92 -7.48
N SER A 62 -2.36 3.05 -6.94
CA SER A 62 -2.78 4.20 -7.73
C SER A 62 -1.63 4.72 -8.59
N PHE A 63 -0.43 4.81 -8.04
CA PHE A 63 0.77 5.16 -8.80
C PHE A 63 1.05 4.18 -9.93
N PHE A 64 0.97 2.87 -9.67
CA PHE A 64 1.12 1.83 -10.68
C PHE A 64 0.10 1.97 -11.82
N TYR A 65 -1.19 2.09 -11.50
CA TYR A 65 -2.24 2.24 -12.52
C TYR A 65 -2.08 3.52 -13.33
N ARG A 66 -1.63 4.61 -12.71
CA ARG A 66 -1.34 5.84 -13.43
C ARG A 66 -0.22 5.67 -14.46
N ARG A 67 0.81 4.87 -14.15
CA ARG A 67 1.89 4.51 -15.10
C ARG A 67 1.40 3.57 -16.20
N VAL A 68 0.53 2.62 -15.88
CA VAL A 68 -0.04 1.68 -16.86
C VAL A 68 -0.88 2.44 -17.90
N PHE A 69 -1.77 3.32 -17.44
CA PHE A 69 -2.70 4.10 -18.27
C PHE A 69 -2.18 5.50 -18.62
N GLN A 70 -0.85 5.69 -18.68
CA GLN A 70 -0.23 6.99 -18.99
C GLN A 70 -0.69 7.57 -20.33
N ASP A 71 -1.01 6.72 -21.29
CA ASP A 71 -1.37 7.11 -22.66
C ASP A 71 -2.85 7.55 -22.79
N ASN A 72 -3.68 7.32 -21.76
CA ASN A 72 -5.09 7.71 -21.73
C ASN A 72 -5.29 9.06 -21.02
N LYS A 73 -5.42 10.14 -21.79
CA LYS A 73 -5.59 11.51 -21.27
C LYS A 73 -6.79 11.67 -20.32
N ARG A 74 -7.94 11.06 -20.63
CA ARG A 74 -9.14 11.15 -19.77
C ARG A 74 -8.89 10.51 -18.41
N PHE A 75 -8.24 9.34 -18.42
CA PHE A 75 -7.84 8.66 -17.19
C PHE A 75 -6.88 9.52 -16.37
N GLN A 76 -5.85 10.10 -16.99
CA GLN A 76 -4.88 10.94 -16.27
C GLN A 76 -5.49 12.19 -15.62
N THR A 77 -6.59 12.71 -16.16
CA THR A 77 -7.29 13.87 -15.58
C THR A 77 -8.20 13.48 -14.43
N ILE A 78 -8.99 12.40 -14.57
CA ILE A 78 -10.04 12.03 -13.60
C ILE A 78 -9.46 11.21 -12.44
N PHE A 79 -8.52 10.32 -12.75
CA PHE A 79 -8.01 9.34 -11.79
C PHE A 79 -7.38 9.97 -10.53
N PRO A 80 -6.56 11.04 -10.59
CA PRO A 80 -6.02 11.67 -9.38
C PRO A 80 -7.09 12.20 -8.43
N TRP A 81 -8.22 12.70 -8.95
CA TRP A 81 -9.34 13.16 -8.13
C TRP A 81 -10.03 12.00 -7.42
N ALA A 82 -10.27 10.88 -8.12
CA ALA A 82 -10.81 9.68 -7.51
C ALA A 82 -9.90 9.14 -6.40
N VAL A 83 -8.58 9.14 -6.64
CA VAL A 83 -7.57 8.76 -5.65
C VAL A 83 -7.62 9.68 -4.43
N ALA A 84 -7.69 10.99 -4.63
CA ALA A 84 -7.79 11.94 -3.52
C ALA A 84 -9.04 11.72 -2.67
N VAL A 85 -10.21 11.54 -3.30
CA VAL A 85 -11.46 11.28 -2.58
C VAL A 85 -11.38 9.98 -1.76
N ILE A 86 -10.92 8.89 -2.36
CA ILE A 86 -10.79 7.60 -1.65
C ILE A 86 -9.77 7.69 -0.53
N ALA A 87 -8.64 8.37 -0.74
CA ALA A 87 -7.63 8.57 0.31
C ALA A 87 -8.20 9.34 1.51
N VAL A 88 -8.98 10.40 1.26
CA VAL A 88 -9.67 11.16 2.32
C VAL A 88 -10.69 10.27 3.04
N LEU A 89 -11.45 9.45 2.32
CA LEU A 89 -12.40 8.51 2.93
C LEU A 89 -11.70 7.46 3.81
N LEU A 90 -10.56 6.92 3.37
CA LEU A 90 -9.76 5.97 4.16
C LEU A 90 -9.22 6.61 5.43
N ILE A 91 -8.71 7.85 5.35
CA ILE A 91 -8.26 8.60 6.52
C ILE A 91 -9.44 8.86 7.47
N GLY A 92 -10.57 9.32 6.93
CA GLY A 92 -11.79 9.53 7.71
C GLY A 92 -12.28 8.25 8.40
N ASN A 93 -12.27 7.11 7.70
CA ASN A 93 -12.61 5.82 8.28
C ASN A 93 -11.71 5.47 9.47
N SER A 94 -10.40 5.68 9.34
CA SER A 94 -9.44 5.39 10.40
C SER A 94 -9.57 6.30 11.63
N ILE A 95 -10.14 7.50 11.48
CA ILE A 95 -10.32 8.46 12.58
C ILE A 95 -11.69 8.28 13.25
N PHE A 96 -12.75 8.03 12.48
CA PHE A 96 -14.13 8.14 12.96
C PHE A 96 -14.86 6.82 13.12
N LEU A 97 -14.47 5.75 12.41
CA LEU A 97 -15.26 4.51 12.32
C LEU A 97 -14.59 3.33 13.04
N GLU A 98 -13.28 3.15 12.89
CA GLU A 98 -12.55 2.03 13.50
C GLU A 98 -11.60 2.50 14.61
N PRO A 99 -11.68 1.93 15.83
CA PRO A 99 -10.80 2.31 16.92
C PRO A 99 -9.36 1.84 16.67
N LEU A 100 -8.42 2.80 16.61
CA LEU A 100 -6.99 2.56 16.37
C LEU A 100 -6.28 1.67 17.41
N ASN A 101 -6.88 1.51 18.60
CA ASN A 101 -6.28 0.86 19.75
C ASN A 101 -6.64 -0.63 19.91
N THR A 102 -7.38 -1.22 18.97
CA THR A 102 -7.69 -2.65 19.01
C THR A 102 -6.56 -3.49 18.41
N PHE A 103 -6.51 -4.77 18.78
CA PHE A 103 -5.62 -5.73 18.14
C PHE A 103 -6.18 -6.17 16.80
N ASN A 104 -5.34 -6.29 15.78
CA ASN A 104 -5.72 -6.97 14.55
C ASN A 104 -5.70 -8.48 14.80
N SER A 105 -6.87 -9.11 14.91
CA SER A 105 -7.00 -10.56 15.14
C SER A 105 -6.58 -11.43 13.95
N ASN A 106 -6.25 -10.83 12.80
CA ASN A 106 -5.77 -11.50 11.59
C ASN A 106 -4.25 -11.35 11.36
N ALA A 107 -3.51 -10.81 12.33
CA ALA A 107 -2.06 -10.58 12.24
C ALA A 107 -1.23 -11.79 12.67
#